data_AF-A0A6M0HSJ6-F1
#
_entry.id   AF-A0A6M0HSJ6-F1
#
_cell.length_a   1.000
_cell.length_b   1.000
_cell.length_c   1.000
_cell.angle_alpha   90.00
_cell.angle_beta   90.00
_cell.angle_gamma   90.00
#
_symmetry.space_group_name_H-M   'P 1'
#
loop_
_entity.id
_entity.type
_entity.pdbx_description
1 polymer ?
#
loop_
_entity_poly.entity_id
_entity_poly.type
_entity_poly.pdbx_seq_one_letter_code
_entity_poly.pdbx_strand_id
1 'polypeptide(L)'
;MNRAALFTGLLGLGLVSALPASADAPVVRIRGTIAAADATSITIKPRVGDSVTVKLGDSVRVASANKAQFSDIKPDSYIGTAATPQPDGTLKALEVAVFAPSMRGTGDGHYPWDLEKENTMTNGAVGALAGTGNRTLTVKYSGGEKTITVPEDVPVVALAPGDKSLIKPGARIVAFTKADASGIAVADRMVVGENGTVPPM
;
A
#
# COMPACT_ATOMS: atom_id res chain seq x y z
N MET A 1 52.58 42.65 49.59
CA MET A 1 53.20 41.31 49.43
C MET A 1 52.19 40.25 49.85
N ASN A 2 51.54 39.58 48.90
CA ASN A 2 51.15 38.17 48.93
C ASN A 2 50.47 37.80 47.60
N ARG A 3 50.71 36.56 47.17
CA ARG A 3 50.70 36.03 45.80
C ARG A 3 49.38 35.36 45.42
N ALA A 4 49.21 35.16 44.10
CA ALA A 4 48.42 34.12 43.41
C ALA A 4 46.90 34.36 43.30
N ALA A 5 46.19 33.97 42.23
CA ALA A 5 46.49 32.97 41.20
C ALA A 5 45.83 33.33 39.85
N LEU A 6 46.51 32.97 38.75
CA LEU A 6 45.96 32.89 37.40
C LEU A 6 45.03 31.66 37.31
N PHE A 7 43.84 31.83 36.74
CA PHE A 7 43.04 30.72 36.22
C PHE A 7 43.06 30.78 34.70
N THR A 8 43.76 29.83 34.08
CA THR A 8 43.75 29.59 32.63
C THR A 8 42.70 28.51 32.36
N GLY A 9 41.51 28.91 31.89
CA GLY A 9 40.46 27.97 31.47
C GLY A 9 40.64 27.58 30.01
N LEU A 10 41.04 26.33 29.76
CA LEU A 10 41.14 25.74 28.42
C LEU A 10 39.71 25.37 27.94
N LEU A 11 39.24 26.00 26.86
CA LEU A 11 37.94 25.70 26.24
C LEU A 11 38.08 24.43 25.38
N GLY A 12 37.53 23.31 25.85
CA GLY A 12 37.43 22.07 25.07
C GLY A 12 36.28 22.14 24.07
N LEU A 13 36.59 22.22 22.77
CA LEU A 13 35.61 22.18 21.68
C LEU A 13 35.19 20.71 21.46
N GLY A 14 34.04 20.31 22.01
CA GLY A 14 33.45 19.00 21.78
C GLY A 14 32.85 18.90 20.38
N LEU A 15 33.44 18.04 19.53
CA LEU A 15 32.84 17.61 18.26
C LEU A 15 31.60 16.76 18.56
N VAL A 16 30.42 17.36 18.39
CA VAL A 16 29.15 16.61 18.41
C VAL A 16 29.01 15.91 17.06
N SER A 17 29.31 14.62 17.02
CA SER A 17 28.99 13.77 15.87
C SER A 17 27.47 13.63 15.77
N ALA A 18 26.84 14.31 14.81
CA ALA A 18 25.44 14.07 14.47
C ALA A 18 25.31 12.66 13.89
N LEU A 19 24.64 11.76 14.61
CA LEU A 19 24.24 10.46 14.08
C LEU A 19 23.27 10.70 12.90
N PRO A 20 23.40 9.97 11.78
CA PRO A 20 22.45 10.09 10.69
C PRO A 20 21.05 9.71 11.20
N ALA A 21 20.07 10.58 10.96
CA ALA A 21 18.68 10.25 11.18
C ALA A 21 18.32 9.02 10.35
N SER A 22 17.88 7.94 10.99
CA SER A 22 17.43 6.73 10.31
C SER A 22 16.24 7.12 9.42
N ALA A 23 16.43 7.10 8.10
CA ALA A 23 15.32 7.22 7.17
C ALA A 23 14.38 6.03 7.40
N ASP A 24 13.08 6.31 7.53
CA ASP A 24 12.06 5.26 7.64
C ASP A 24 12.13 4.39 6.37
N ALA A 25 12.19 3.06 6.55
CA ALA A 25 12.37 2.15 5.43
C ALA A 25 11.20 2.30 4.43
N PRO A 26 11.46 2.30 3.11
CA PRO A 26 10.41 2.42 2.13
C PRO A 26 9.45 1.22 2.21
N VAL A 27 8.18 1.47 1.92
CA VAL A 27 7.20 0.38 1.82
C VAL A 27 7.46 -0.43 0.56
N VAL A 28 7.67 -1.73 0.73
CA VAL A 28 7.82 -2.72 -0.34
C VAL A 28 6.57 -3.59 -0.37
N ARG A 29 5.96 -3.74 -1.55
CA ARG A 29 4.78 -4.59 -1.73
C ARG A 29 5.18 -5.93 -2.32
N ILE A 30 4.94 -7.00 -1.58
CA ILE A 30 5.26 -8.36 -2.02
C ILE A 30 3.96 -9.03 -2.48
N ARG A 31 3.92 -9.40 -3.75
CA ARG A 31 2.75 -10.00 -4.42
C ARG A 31 3.04 -11.47 -4.71
N GLY A 32 2.08 -12.36 -4.45
CA GLY A 32 2.28 -13.76 -4.75
C GLY A 32 1.24 -14.71 -4.18
N THR A 33 1.68 -15.94 -3.92
CA THR A 33 0.88 -16.99 -3.29
C THR A 33 1.49 -17.33 -1.96
N ILE A 34 0.67 -17.47 -0.93
CA ILE A 34 1.13 -17.99 0.36
C ILE A 34 1.54 -19.45 0.14
N ALA A 35 2.82 -19.75 0.29
CA ALA A 35 3.36 -21.10 0.21
C ALA A 35 3.27 -21.82 1.56
N ALA A 36 3.51 -21.08 2.65
CA ALA A 36 3.41 -21.55 4.02
C ALA A 36 2.97 -20.40 4.94
N ALA A 37 2.31 -20.75 6.05
CA ALA A 37 1.88 -19.78 7.06
C ALA A 37 2.05 -20.37 8.46
N ASP A 38 2.70 -19.59 9.32
CA ASP A 38 2.93 -19.87 10.73
C ASP A 38 2.28 -18.75 11.59
N ALA A 39 2.36 -18.87 12.91
CA ALA A 39 1.75 -17.91 13.84
C ALA A 39 2.28 -16.46 13.69
N THR A 40 3.56 -16.31 13.33
CA THR A 40 4.26 -15.01 13.30
C THR A 40 4.88 -14.68 11.94
N SER A 41 4.79 -15.58 10.96
CA SER A 41 5.39 -15.35 9.65
C SER A 41 4.68 -16.13 8.55
N ILE A 42 4.90 -15.71 7.30
CA ILE A 42 4.46 -16.43 6.12
C ILE A 42 5.58 -16.51 5.11
N THR A 43 5.50 -17.51 4.24
CA THR A 43 6.33 -17.58 3.04
C THR A 43 5.46 -17.25 1.83
N ILE A 44 5.85 -16.21 1.09
CA ILE A 44 5.19 -15.83 -0.16
C ILE A 44 6.04 -16.32 -1.33
N LYS A 45 5.44 -17.07 -2.25
CA LYS A 45 6.03 -17.38 -3.56
C LYS A 45 5.57 -16.32 -4.57
N PRO A 46 6.46 -15.41 -5.02
CA PRO A 46 6.13 -14.47 -6.08
C PRO A 46 6.00 -15.19 -7.43
N ARG A 47 5.40 -14.50 -8.41
CA ARG A 47 5.25 -15.01 -9.78
C ARG A 47 6.62 -15.31 -10.42
N VAL A 48 7.61 -14.48 -10.13
CA VAL A 48 8.99 -14.59 -10.63
C VAL A 48 9.94 -14.47 -9.45
N GLY A 49 11.03 -15.25 -9.45
CA GLY A 49 12.02 -15.26 -8.39
C GLY A 49 11.70 -16.23 -7.24
N ASP A 50 12.53 -16.18 -6.21
CA ASP A 50 12.48 -17.10 -5.07
C ASP A 50 11.38 -16.75 -4.07
N SER A 51 11.04 -17.72 -3.23
CA SER A 51 10.13 -17.49 -2.11
C SER A 51 10.72 -16.52 -1.10
N VAL A 52 9.89 -15.65 -0.53
CA VAL A 52 10.28 -14.65 0.47
C VAL A 52 9.54 -14.92 1.77
N THR A 53 10.28 -14.98 2.88
CA THR A 53 9.69 -15.03 4.21
C THR A 53 9.38 -13.62 4.70
N VAL A 54 8.15 -13.43 5.16
CA VAL A 54 7.62 -12.15 5.66
C VAL A 54 7.11 -12.35 7.07
N LYS A 55 7.62 -11.58 8.02
CA LYS A 55 7.10 -11.55 9.39
C LYS A 55 5.76 -10.83 9.42
N LEU A 56 4.84 -11.31 10.26
CA LEU A 56 3.61 -10.61 10.58
C LEU A 56 3.92 -9.56 11.64
N GLY A 57 3.63 -8.29 11.36
CA GLY A 57 3.68 -7.26 12.40
C GLY A 57 2.64 -7.54 13.50
N ASP A 58 2.94 -7.11 14.73
CA ASP A 58 2.09 -7.36 15.89
C ASP A 58 0.65 -6.85 15.69
N SER A 59 0.52 -5.72 15.00
CA SER A 59 -0.76 -5.08 14.64
C SER A 59 -1.09 -5.19 13.15
N VAL A 60 -0.64 -6.27 12.48
CA VAL A 60 -0.92 -6.48 11.06
C VAL A 60 -2.42 -6.42 10.77
N ARG A 61 -2.81 -5.56 9.83
CA ARG A 61 -4.20 -5.43 9.37
C ARG A 61 -4.42 -6.33 8.17
N VAL A 62 -5.49 -7.12 8.19
CA VAL A 62 -5.84 -8.02 7.09
C VAL A 62 -7.14 -7.52 6.44
N ALA A 63 -7.15 -7.50 5.11
CA ALA A 63 -8.35 -7.32 4.32
C ALA A 63 -8.56 -8.55 3.43
N SER A 64 -9.82 -8.94 3.24
CA SER A 64 -10.22 -9.93 2.24
C SER A 64 -10.42 -9.24 0.89
N ALA A 65 -9.98 -9.86 -0.21
CA ALA A 65 -10.36 -9.49 -1.57
C ALA A 65 -11.28 -10.54 -2.18
N ASN A 66 -12.45 -10.10 -2.64
CA ASN A 66 -13.48 -10.91 -3.27
C ASN A 66 -13.81 -10.39 -4.66
N LYS A 67 -14.22 -11.28 -5.57
CA LYS A 67 -14.70 -10.87 -6.90
C LYS A 67 -15.78 -9.80 -6.80
N ALA A 68 -15.66 -8.76 -7.62
CA ALA A 68 -16.68 -7.74 -7.81
C ALA A 68 -16.73 -7.37 -9.31
N GLN A 69 -17.60 -6.43 -9.64
CA GLN A 69 -17.79 -5.94 -11.00
C GLN A 69 -17.92 -4.42 -11.00
N PHE A 70 -17.72 -3.81 -12.17
CA PHE A 70 -17.79 -2.36 -12.31
C PHE A 70 -19.14 -1.78 -11.85
N SER A 71 -20.25 -2.50 -12.05
CA SER A 71 -21.58 -2.08 -11.61
C SER A 71 -21.74 -2.01 -10.07
N ASP A 72 -20.81 -2.57 -9.31
CA ASP A 72 -20.79 -2.44 -7.85
C ASP A 72 -20.23 -1.08 -7.38
N ILE A 73 -19.57 -0.35 -8.28
CA ILE A 73 -19.08 1.01 -8.05
C ILE A 73 -20.26 1.97 -8.17
N LYS A 74 -20.60 2.61 -7.06
CA LYS A 74 -21.70 3.57 -6.96
C LYS A 74 -21.15 4.97 -6.73
N PRO A 75 -21.95 6.02 -6.96
CA PRO A 75 -21.65 7.32 -6.39
C PRO A 75 -21.38 7.18 -4.89
N ASP A 76 -20.33 7.86 -4.40
CA ASP A 76 -19.82 7.80 -3.02
C ASP A 76 -19.19 6.46 -2.59
N SER A 77 -19.05 5.47 -3.49
CA SER A 77 -18.16 4.33 -3.22
C SER A 77 -16.73 4.85 -2.95
N TYR A 78 -16.07 4.32 -1.92
CA TYR A 78 -14.65 4.57 -1.73
C TYR A 78 -13.86 3.52 -2.50
N ILE A 79 -13.02 3.95 -3.43
CA ILE A 79 -12.23 3.05 -4.27
C ILE A 79 -10.74 3.35 -4.16
N GLY A 80 -9.94 2.35 -4.50
CA GLY A 80 -8.53 2.50 -4.83
C GLY A 80 -8.28 1.95 -6.22
N THR A 81 -7.51 2.66 -7.03
CA THR A 81 -7.19 2.22 -8.39
C THR A 81 -5.75 2.52 -8.75
N ALA A 82 -5.01 1.47 -9.08
CA ALA A 82 -3.75 1.63 -9.78
C ALA A 82 -4.04 2.00 -11.25
N ALA A 83 -3.35 3.01 -11.75
CA ALA A 83 -3.63 3.56 -13.07
C ALA A 83 -2.39 4.17 -13.72
N THR A 84 -2.34 4.09 -15.05
CA THR A 84 -1.30 4.70 -15.88
C THR A 84 -1.71 6.12 -16.28
N PRO A 85 -0.87 7.15 -16.00
CA PRO A 85 -1.10 8.49 -16.50
C PRO A 85 -1.20 8.53 -18.04
N GLN A 86 -2.13 9.34 -18.56
CA GLN A 86 -2.31 9.55 -19.99
C GLN A 86 -1.82 10.95 -20.42
N PRO A 87 -1.46 11.16 -21.70
CA PRO A 87 -1.01 12.46 -22.19
C PRO A 87 -2.03 13.59 -22.05
N ASP A 88 -3.32 13.27 -22.00
CA ASP A 88 -4.42 14.22 -21.81
C ASP A 88 -4.66 14.61 -20.33
N GLY A 89 -3.86 14.07 -19.41
CA GLY A 89 -3.96 14.30 -17.98
C GLY A 89 -4.97 13.40 -17.25
N THR A 90 -5.69 12.52 -17.96
CA THR A 90 -6.53 11.48 -17.35
C THR A 90 -5.69 10.29 -16.89
N LEU A 91 -6.31 9.39 -16.14
CA LEU A 91 -5.72 8.11 -15.74
C LEU A 91 -6.45 6.96 -16.42
N LYS A 92 -5.71 5.95 -16.89
CA LYS A 92 -6.28 4.68 -17.36
C LYS A 92 -6.08 3.63 -16.27
N ALA A 93 -7.18 3.13 -15.71
CA ALA A 93 -7.12 2.12 -14.66
C ALA A 93 -6.49 0.82 -15.17
N LEU A 94 -5.72 0.18 -14.31
CA LEU A 94 -5.20 -1.18 -14.47
C LEU A 94 -5.99 -2.17 -13.60
N GLU A 95 -6.58 -1.67 -12.52
CA GLU A 95 -7.39 -2.41 -11.56
C GLU A 95 -8.22 -1.44 -10.73
N VAL A 96 -9.30 -1.95 -10.12
CA VAL A 96 -10.12 -1.19 -9.17
C VAL A 96 -10.44 -2.05 -7.94
N ALA A 97 -10.17 -1.51 -6.76
CA ALA A 97 -10.60 -2.05 -5.48
C ALA A 97 -11.72 -1.19 -4.91
N VAL A 98 -12.87 -1.79 -4.62
CA VAL A 98 -13.99 -1.14 -3.91
C VAL A 98 -13.90 -1.47 -2.43
N PHE A 99 -13.66 -0.46 -1.60
CA PHE A 99 -13.55 -0.66 -0.16
C PHE A 99 -14.93 -0.76 0.49
N ALA A 100 -15.08 -1.68 1.45
CA ALA A 100 -16.20 -1.68 2.37
C ALA A 100 -16.30 -0.32 3.07
N PRO A 101 -17.51 0.17 3.39
CA PRO A 101 -17.69 1.50 4.01
C PRO A 101 -16.84 1.73 5.26
N SER A 102 -16.65 0.69 6.08
CA SER A 102 -15.82 0.73 7.30
C SER A 102 -14.31 0.94 7.04
N MET A 103 -13.87 0.78 5.80
CA MET A 103 -12.48 0.96 5.37
C MET A 103 -12.25 2.29 4.62
N ARG A 104 -13.26 3.15 4.52
CA ARG A 104 -13.14 4.46 3.87
C ARG A 104 -12.00 5.27 4.48
N GLY A 105 -11.24 5.96 3.61
CA GLY A 105 -10.04 6.71 3.98
C GLY A 105 -8.76 5.87 3.97
N THR A 106 -8.84 4.56 3.71
CA THR A 106 -7.66 3.71 3.61
C THR A 106 -6.74 4.19 2.49
N GLY A 107 -5.57 4.70 2.88
CA GLY A 107 -4.56 5.17 1.95
C GLY A 107 -5.02 6.33 1.07
N ASP A 108 -5.87 7.22 1.57
CA ASP A 108 -6.37 8.38 0.82
C ASP A 108 -5.26 9.15 0.11
N GLY A 109 -5.52 9.53 -1.15
CA GLY A 109 -4.60 10.37 -1.91
C GLY A 109 -4.31 9.88 -3.32
N HIS A 110 -3.32 10.52 -3.92
CA HIS A 110 -2.76 10.16 -5.23
C HIS A 110 -1.23 10.15 -5.13
N TYR A 111 -0.61 9.01 -5.41
CA TYR A 111 0.83 8.81 -5.21
C TYR A 111 1.41 7.75 -6.18
N PRO A 112 2.75 7.70 -6.35
CA PRO A 112 3.40 6.68 -7.17
C PRO A 112 3.07 5.26 -6.70
N TRP A 113 2.92 4.34 -7.64
CA TRP A 113 2.66 2.92 -7.38
C TRP A 113 3.66 2.04 -8.13
N ASP A 114 3.58 0.73 -7.90
CA ASP A 114 4.58 -0.26 -8.34
C ASP A 114 3.94 -1.50 -8.99
N LEU A 115 2.77 -1.36 -9.62
CA LEU A 115 2.13 -2.46 -10.35
C LEU A 115 2.68 -2.58 -11.78
N GLU A 116 2.97 -1.45 -12.42
CA GLU A 116 3.63 -1.34 -13.72
C GLU A 116 4.65 -0.21 -13.70
N LYS A 117 5.44 -0.07 -14.78
CA LYS A 117 6.38 1.04 -14.91
C LYS A 117 5.61 2.36 -14.92
N GLU A 118 6.00 3.28 -14.04
CA GLU A 118 5.47 4.66 -13.99
C GLU A 118 3.94 4.74 -13.82
N ASN A 119 3.38 3.92 -12.93
CA ASN A 119 1.96 4.01 -12.59
C ASN A 119 1.72 4.70 -11.23
N THR A 120 0.45 4.99 -10.98
CA THR A 120 -0.02 5.72 -9.80
C THR A 120 -1.11 4.94 -9.10
N MET A 121 -1.35 5.23 -7.83
CA MET A 121 -2.51 4.77 -7.08
C MET A 121 -3.33 5.98 -6.68
N THR A 122 -4.64 5.93 -6.93
CA THR A 122 -5.60 6.95 -6.49
C THR A 122 -6.64 6.31 -5.59
N ASN A 123 -6.71 6.76 -4.35
CA ASN A 123 -7.69 6.30 -3.36
C ASN A 123 -8.57 7.45 -2.93
N GLY A 124 -9.88 7.29 -3.08
CA GLY A 124 -10.84 8.37 -2.84
C GLY A 124 -12.28 7.96 -3.02
N ALA A 125 -13.17 8.92 -2.81
CA ALA A 125 -14.61 8.79 -3.02
C ALA A 125 -14.95 9.00 -4.50
N VAL A 126 -15.74 8.10 -5.07
CA VAL A 126 -16.32 8.28 -6.40
C VAL A 126 -17.32 9.42 -6.35
N GLY A 127 -17.10 10.42 -7.21
CA GLY A 127 -18.02 11.54 -7.42
C GLY A 127 -19.17 11.15 -8.35
N ALA A 128 -19.47 12.01 -9.32
CA ALA A 128 -20.44 11.67 -10.36
C ALA A 128 -19.84 10.65 -11.35
N LEU A 129 -20.64 9.65 -11.72
CA LEU A 129 -20.32 8.73 -12.82
C LEU A 129 -20.70 9.42 -14.13
N ALA A 130 -19.73 9.61 -15.04
CA ALA A 130 -20.00 10.26 -16.32
C ALA A 130 -20.19 9.22 -17.44
N GLY A 131 -21.45 9.03 -17.85
CA GLY A 131 -21.81 8.38 -19.12
C GLY A 131 -21.88 6.85 -19.11
N THR A 132 -22.81 6.31 -19.90
CA THR A 132 -23.09 4.87 -20.05
C THR A 132 -22.18 4.16 -21.06
N GLY A 133 -21.25 4.86 -21.71
CA GLY A 133 -20.40 4.33 -22.79
C GLY A 133 -18.90 4.24 -22.48
N ASN A 134 -18.36 5.21 -21.73
CA ASN A 134 -16.97 5.24 -21.31
C ASN A 134 -16.98 5.16 -19.79
N ARG A 135 -16.57 4.03 -19.21
CA ARG A 135 -16.54 3.77 -17.77
C ARG A 135 -15.60 4.76 -17.05
N THR A 136 -16.00 6.01 -16.94
CA THR A 136 -15.19 7.13 -16.47
C THR A 136 -15.67 7.61 -15.10
N LEU A 137 -14.73 7.62 -14.16
CA LEU A 137 -14.95 7.94 -12.76
C LEU A 137 -14.21 9.23 -12.42
N THR A 138 -14.87 10.19 -11.78
CA THR A 138 -14.18 11.22 -11.01
C THR A 138 -13.94 10.69 -9.61
N VAL A 139 -12.69 10.62 -9.17
CA VAL A 139 -12.30 10.17 -7.82
C VAL A 139 -11.75 11.34 -7.03
N LYS A 140 -12.41 11.64 -5.91
CA LYS A 140 -12.09 12.75 -5.01
C LYS A 140 -11.35 12.26 -3.77
N TYR A 141 -10.26 12.89 -3.43
CA TYR A 141 -9.42 12.59 -2.26
C TYR A 141 -9.01 13.91 -1.58
N SER A 142 -8.39 13.84 -0.41
CA SER A 142 -8.05 15.02 0.41
C SER A 142 -7.22 16.09 -0.32
N GLY A 143 -6.42 15.69 -1.32
CA GLY A 143 -5.56 16.55 -2.12
C GLY A 143 -6.09 16.96 -3.49
N GLY A 144 -7.33 16.61 -3.84
CA GLY A 144 -7.95 17.00 -5.11
C GLY A 144 -8.79 15.90 -5.75
N GLU A 145 -8.85 15.88 -7.08
CA GLU A 145 -9.59 14.86 -7.81
C GLU A 145 -8.84 14.41 -9.09
N LYS A 146 -9.18 13.22 -9.55
CA LYS A 146 -8.69 12.65 -10.81
C LYS A 146 -9.84 12.09 -11.62
N THR A 147 -9.74 12.23 -12.93
CA THR A 147 -10.62 11.58 -13.91
C THR A 147 -9.95 10.28 -14.36
N ILE A 148 -10.65 9.17 -14.20
CA ILE A 148 -10.12 7.82 -14.40
C ILE A 148 -11.03 7.07 -15.36
N THR A 149 -10.49 6.60 -16.47
CA THR A 149 -11.18 5.69 -17.40
C THR A 149 -10.85 4.25 -17.02
N VAL A 150 -11.87 3.41 -16.91
CA VAL A 150 -11.77 2.01 -16.51
C VAL A 150 -12.11 1.11 -17.71
N PRO A 151 -11.13 0.60 -18.46
CA PRO A 151 -11.38 -0.34 -19.55
C PRO A 151 -12.21 -1.57 -19.12
N GLU A 152 -12.85 -2.24 -20.08
CA GLU A 152 -13.79 -3.32 -19.77
C GLU A 152 -13.15 -4.58 -19.18
N ASP A 153 -11.87 -4.80 -19.52
CA ASP A 153 -11.03 -5.92 -19.11
C ASP A 153 -10.33 -5.69 -17.76
N VAL A 154 -10.50 -4.50 -17.16
CA VAL A 154 -9.91 -4.17 -15.87
C VAL A 154 -10.58 -4.96 -14.74
N PRO A 155 -9.81 -5.69 -13.92
CA PRO A 155 -10.36 -6.42 -12.78
C PRO A 155 -10.90 -5.46 -11.72
N VAL A 156 -12.07 -5.81 -11.18
CA VAL A 156 -12.68 -5.14 -10.03
C VAL A 156 -12.81 -6.13 -8.89
N VAL A 157 -12.41 -5.73 -7.68
CA VAL A 157 -12.65 -6.52 -6.46
C VAL A 157 -13.33 -5.70 -5.39
N ALA A 158 -13.99 -6.38 -4.47
CA ALA A 158 -14.43 -5.82 -3.20
C ALA A 158 -13.41 -6.15 -2.11
N LEU A 159 -13.01 -5.12 -1.36
CA LEU A 159 -12.20 -5.25 -0.16
C LEU A 159 -13.06 -5.10 1.09
N ALA A 160 -12.91 -6.01 2.04
CA ALA A 160 -13.58 -5.95 3.33
C ALA A 160 -12.58 -6.25 4.46
N PRO A 161 -12.89 -5.85 5.72
CA PRO A 161 -12.10 -6.27 6.87
C PRO A 161 -12.01 -7.80 6.92
N GLY A 162 -10.80 -8.30 7.12
CA GLY A 162 -10.53 -9.72 7.31
C GLY A 162 -9.71 -9.96 8.57
N ASP A 163 -9.37 -11.22 8.82
CA ASP A 163 -8.54 -11.63 9.94
C ASP A 163 -7.44 -12.61 9.53
N LYS A 164 -6.58 -12.97 10.47
CA LYS A 164 -5.41 -13.84 10.22
C LYS A 164 -5.78 -15.24 9.72
N SER A 165 -7.02 -15.72 9.92
CA SER A 165 -7.48 -17.02 9.39
C SER A 165 -7.51 -17.07 7.86
N LEU A 166 -7.55 -15.91 7.19
CA LEU A 166 -7.44 -15.82 5.74
C LEU A 166 -6.04 -16.17 5.23
N ILE A 167 -5.02 -15.99 6.08
CA ILE A 167 -3.60 -16.20 5.76
C ILE A 167 -3.30 -17.71 5.77
N LYS A 168 -3.61 -18.38 4.68
CA LYS A 168 -3.44 -19.82 4.52
C LYS A 168 -2.71 -20.18 3.22
N PRO A 169 -1.99 -21.31 3.19
CA PRO A 169 -1.35 -21.79 1.96
C PRO A 169 -2.32 -21.83 0.77
N GLY A 170 -1.83 -21.43 -0.39
CA GLY A 170 -2.59 -21.35 -1.64
C GLY A 170 -3.33 -20.03 -1.87
N ALA A 171 -3.56 -19.21 -0.84
CA ALA A 171 -4.22 -17.91 -1.02
C ALA A 171 -3.31 -16.93 -1.78
N ARG A 172 -3.92 -16.10 -2.64
CA ARG A 172 -3.23 -15.01 -3.34
C ARG A 172 -3.15 -13.80 -2.43
N ILE A 173 -2.03 -13.08 -2.45
CA ILE A 173 -1.78 -12.03 -1.47
C ILE A 173 -0.99 -10.86 -2.04
N VAL A 174 -1.26 -9.67 -1.49
CA VAL A 174 -0.38 -8.50 -1.51
C VAL A 174 -0.03 -8.14 -0.06
N ALA A 175 1.25 -8.21 0.30
CA ALA A 175 1.75 -7.82 1.61
C ALA A 175 2.51 -6.49 1.53
N PHE A 176 2.11 -5.52 2.34
CA PHE A 176 2.77 -4.22 2.48
C PHE A 176 3.79 -4.33 3.60
N THR A 177 5.07 -4.21 3.25
CA THR A 177 6.17 -4.54 4.15
C THR A 177 7.15 -3.40 4.28
N LYS A 178 7.81 -3.33 5.44
CA LYS A 178 9.04 -2.58 5.65
C LYS A 178 10.11 -3.53 6.17
N ALA A 179 11.36 -3.31 5.80
CA ALA A 179 12.46 -4.07 6.37
C ALA A 179 12.67 -3.68 7.85
N ASP A 180 12.83 -4.67 8.72
CA ASP A 180 13.32 -4.44 10.08
C ASP A 180 14.82 -4.10 10.09
N ALA A 181 15.39 -3.81 11.26
CA ALA A 181 16.81 -3.48 11.40
C ALA A 181 17.75 -4.61 10.96
N SER A 182 17.25 -5.83 10.83
CA SER A 182 17.97 -7.00 10.33
C SER A 182 17.75 -7.25 8.84
N GLY A 183 16.99 -6.39 8.16
CA GLY A 183 16.67 -6.50 6.73
C GLY A 183 15.51 -7.43 6.40
N ILE A 184 14.82 -7.99 7.41
CA ILE A 184 13.71 -8.93 7.18
C ILE A 184 12.43 -8.14 6.91
N ALA A 185 11.66 -8.53 5.89
CA ALA A 185 10.38 -7.91 5.57
C ALA A 185 9.34 -8.18 6.69
N VAL A 186 8.75 -7.11 7.21
CA VAL A 186 7.67 -7.14 8.21
C VAL A 186 6.41 -6.51 7.62
N ALA A 187 5.32 -7.27 7.58
CA ALA A 187 4.05 -6.81 7.05
C ALA A 187 3.25 -6.02 8.09
N ASP A 188 2.79 -4.81 7.73
CA ASP A 188 1.85 -4.02 8.53
C ASP A 188 0.40 -4.12 8.02
N ARG A 189 0.25 -4.52 6.74
CA ARG A 189 -1.03 -4.67 6.06
C ARG A 189 -0.95 -5.76 5.01
N MET A 190 -2.02 -6.51 4.89
CA MET A 190 -2.14 -7.60 3.94
C MET A 190 -3.52 -7.58 3.29
N VAL A 191 -3.57 -7.81 1.99
CA VAL A 191 -4.81 -8.08 1.28
C VAL A 191 -4.77 -9.49 0.74
N VAL A 192 -5.68 -10.33 1.20
CA VAL A 192 -5.70 -11.76 0.93
C VAL A 192 -6.92 -12.09 0.08
N GLY A 193 -6.68 -12.75 -1.04
CA GLY A 193 -7.69 -13.17 -1.97
C GLY A 193 -8.46 -14.38 -1.48
N GLU A 194 -9.78 -14.27 -1.48
CA GLU A 194 -10.67 -15.38 -1.16
C GLU A 194 -11.17 -16.07 -2.43
N ASN A 195 -11.45 -17.36 -2.34
CA ASN A 195 -12.04 -18.14 -3.44
C ASN A 195 -11.24 -18.04 -4.77
N GLY A 196 -9.91 -17.96 -4.67
CA GLY A 196 -9.00 -17.82 -5.81
C GLY A 196 -8.97 -16.41 -6.42
N THR A 197 -9.66 -15.43 -5.84
CA THR A 197 -9.53 -14.01 -6.23
C THR A 197 -8.07 -13.60 -6.10
N VAL A 198 -7.56 -12.90 -7.11
CA VAL A 198 -6.25 -12.25 -7.01
C VAL A 198 -6.52 -10.84 -6.51
N PRO A 199 -6.00 -10.44 -5.33
CA PRO A 199 -6.12 -9.06 -4.90
C PRO A 199 -5.50 -8.13 -5.95
N PRO A 200 -6.23 -7.09 -6.38
CA PRO A 200 -5.65 -6.00 -7.10
C PRO A 200 -4.88 -5.17 -6.09
N MET A 201 -3.59 -5.00 -6.37
CA MET A 201 -2.64 -4.04 -5.79
C MET A 201 -1.25 -4.47 -6.17
#